data_AF-A0A5C7A9E4-F1
#
_entry.id   AF-A0A5C7A9E4-F1
#
_cell.length_a   1.000
_cell.length_b   1.000
_cell.length_c   1.000
_cell.angle_alpha   90.00
_cell.angle_beta   90.00
_cell.angle_gamma   90.00
#
_symmetry.space_group_name_H-M   'P 1'
#
loop_
_entity.id
_entity.type
_entity.pdbx_description
1 polymer ?
#
loop_
_entity_poly.entity_id
_entity_poly.type
_entity_poly.pdbx_seq_one_letter_code
_entity_poly.pdbx_strand_id
1 'polypeptide(L)'
;MNASDKYRKYLISIQLTDKRLFAVWGTDLSDDERDKLIISNAGMIICSVDFRAFKDYLLKNVTSFFDVDNLSKWLLEVGSADLSVSYDFNNIRRFIKNKNKISDVEKGELIEIVDFLNIALDYSTQIDSMYLNSRLNERNVLMFKDYVYNNFMWNSDSNQIDSRMDNEFDLKKFHIHLLEILDSIKVSLLEV
;
A
#
# COMPACT_ATOMS: atom_id res chain seq x y z
N MET A 1 -24.07 -1.20 4.40
CA MET A 1 -22.78 -1.58 3.80
C MET A 1 -22.37 -0.42 2.91
N ASN A 2 -21.17 0.14 3.10
CA ASN A 2 -20.70 1.24 2.25
C ASN A 2 -20.40 0.70 0.83
N ALA A 3 -20.25 1.59 -0.15
CA ALA A 3 -19.98 1.19 -1.53
C ALA A 3 -18.68 0.37 -1.63
N SER A 4 -17.67 0.73 -0.84
CA SER A 4 -16.36 0.08 -0.87
C SER A 4 -16.41 -1.40 -0.49
N ASP A 5 -17.08 -1.75 0.60
CA ASP A 5 -17.26 -3.13 1.05
C ASP A 5 -18.13 -3.94 0.08
N LYS A 6 -19.13 -3.29 -0.52
CA LYS A 6 -20.04 -3.92 -1.49
C LYS A 6 -19.33 -4.35 -2.77
N TYR A 7 -18.41 -3.53 -3.27
CA TYR A 7 -17.76 -3.73 -4.56
C TYR A 7 -16.28 -4.12 -4.44
N ARG A 8 -15.75 -4.19 -3.20
CA ARG A 8 -14.35 -4.44 -2.87
C ARG A 8 -13.40 -3.53 -3.65
N LYS A 9 -13.72 -2.24 -3.67
CA LYS A 9 -12.91 -1.16 -4.23
C LYS A 9 -12.81 -0.07 -3.19
N TYR A 10 -11.64 0.51 -3.03
CA TYR A 10 -11.34 1.41 -1.94
C TYR A 10 -10.64 2.64 -2.48
N LEU A 11 -11.19 3.81 -2.16
CA LEU A 11 -10.52 5.07 -2.38
C LEU A 11 -9.44 5.18 -1.30
N ILE A 12 -8.19 5.24 -1.72
CA ILE A 12 -7.04 5.42 -0.82
C ILE A 12 -6.39 6.77 -1.10
N SER A 13 -5.63 7.25 -0.13
CA SER A 13 -4.73 8.39 -0.35
C SER A 13 -3.28 8.02 -0.13
N ILE A 14 -2.41 8.52 -1.00
CA ILE A 14 -0.97 8.46 -0.88
C ILE A 14 -0.48 9.89 -0.62
N GLN A 15 0.13 10.12 0.54
CA GLN A 15 0.74 11.40 0.86
C GLN A 15 2.20 11.38 0.39
N LEU A 16 2.52 12.21 -0.61
CA LEU A 16 3.87 12.41 -1.12
C LEU A 16 4.32 13.84 -0.85
N THR A 17 5.39 14.04 -0.07
CA THR A 17 5.98 15.36 0.23
C THR A 17 4.92 16.37 0.71
N ASP A 18 4.35 17.17 -0.18
CA ASP A 18 3.40 18.25 0.04
C ASP A 18 1.99 17.97 -0.51
N LYS A 19 1.77 16.84 -1.20
CA LYS A 19 0.50 16.53 -1.88
C LYS A 19 -0.13 15.26 -1.36
N ARG A 20 -1.44 15.34 -1.12
CA ARG A 20 -2.30 14.17 -0.96
C ARG A 20 -2.81 13.77 -2.33
N LEU A 21 -2.53 12.53 -2.72
CA LEU A 21 -2.98 11.97 -3.99
C LEU A 21 -4.04 10.90 -3.74
N PHE A 22 -5.17 10.99 -4.43
CA PHE A 22 -6.18 9.94 -4.48
C PHE A 22 -5.73 8.85 -5.45
N ALA A 23 -5.89 7.59 -5.04
CA ALA A 23 -5.70 6.40 -5.86
C ALA A 23 -6.80 5.38 -5.55
N VAL A 24 -6.88 4.31 -6.36
CA VAL A 24 -7.84 3.22 -6.15
C VAL A 24 -7.09 1.91 -5.98
N TRP A 25 -7.41 1.20 -4.90
CA TRP A 25 -7.01 -0.17 -4.63
C TRP A 25 -8.26 -1.04 -4.48
N GLY A 26 -8.19 -2.32 -4.80
CA GLY A 26 -9.27 -3.26 -4.50
C GLY A 26 -9.07 -4.62 -5.12
N THR A 27 -9.98 -5.52 -4.79
CA THR A 27 -9.93 -6.91 -5.23
C THR A 27 -10.58 -7.06 -6.60
N ASP A 28 -9.93 -7.74 -7.53
CA ASP A 28 -10.54 -8.15 -8.78
C ASP A 28 -11.32 -9.45 -8.61
N LEU A 29 -12.66 -9.35 -8.58
CA LEU A 29 -13.53 -10.51 -8.36
C LEU A 29 -13.61 -11.46 -9.55
N SER A 30 -12.89 -11.16 -10.64
CA SER A 30 -12.85 -11.99 -11.85
C SER A 30 -11.57 -12.83 -11.97
N ASP A 31 -10.57 -12.67 -11.10
CA ASP A 31 -9.24 -13.29 -11.26
C ASP A 31 -8.68 -13.99 -10.01
N ASP A 32 -9.48 -14.85 -9.37
CA ASP A 32 -9.16 -15.47 -8.08
C ASP A 32 -9.06 -14.45 -6.93
N GLU A 33 -9.79 -13.35 -7.04
CA GLU A 33 -9.87 -12.33 -6.00
C GLU A 33 -8.50 -11.70 -5.67
N ARG A 34 -7.69 -11.38 -6.68
CA ARG A 34 -6.40 -10.74 -6.45
C ARG A 34 -6.56 -9.26 -6.19
N ASP A 35 -5.85 -8.76 -5.19
CA ASP A 35 -5.83 -7.33 -4.88
C ASP A 35 -4.95 -6.56 -5.88
N LYS A 36 -5.45 -5.42 -6.35
CA LYS A 36 -4.88 -4.62 -7.43
C LYS A 36 -5.04 -3.13 -7.19
N LEU A 37 -4.13 -2.36 -7.78
CA LEU A 37 -4.20 -0.92 -7.94
C LEU A 37 -4.68 -0.55 -9.34
N ILE A 38 -5.31 0.61 -9.48
CA ILE A 38 -5.47 1.21 -10.81
C ILE A 38 -4.13 1.75 -11.28
N ILE A 39 -3.60 1.14 -12.34
CA ILE A 39 -2.31 1.48 -12.95
C ILE A 39 -2.48 1.87 -14.42
N SER A 40 -1.54 2.64 -14.94
CA SER A 40 -1.42 2.95 -16.37
C SER A 40 -0.84 1.76 -17.13
N ASN A 41 -0.92 1.81 -18.46
CA ASN A 41 -0.27 0.82 -19.34
C ASN A 41 1.26 0.75 -19.14
N ALA A 42 1.87 1.79 -18.54
CA ALA A 42 3.29 1.83 -18.19
C ALA A 42 3.58 1.24 -16.80
N GLY A 43 2.57 0.68 -16.12
CA GLY A 43 2.71 0.09 -14.78
C GLY A 43 2.79 1.12 -13.65
N MET A 44 2.39 2.37 -13.87
CA MET A 44 2.42 3.42 -12.83
C MET A 44 1.05 3.55 -12.18
N ILE A 45 0.98 3.70 -10.85
CA ILE A 45 -0.28 3.93 -10.14
C ILE A 45 -0.88 5.26 -10.62
N ILE A 46 -2.10 5.24 -11.12
CA ILE A 46 -2.77 6.46 -11.56
C ILE A 46 -3.32 7.18 -10.34
N CYS A 47 -2.93 8.43 -10.16
CA CYS A 47 -3.35 9.24 -9.03
C CYS A 47 -3.82 10.63 -9.45
N SER A 48 -4.55 11.33 -8.57
CA SER A 48 -4.96 12.72 -8.76
C SER A 48 -5.01 13.48 -7.44
N VAL A 49 -4.80 14.80 -7.46
CA VAL A 49 -5.06 15.68 -6.30
C VAL A 49 -6.54 16.05 -6.17
N ASP A 50 -7.31 15.95 -7.26
CA ASP A 50 -8.73 16.25 -7.32
C ASP A 50 -9.51 14.95 -7.55
N PHE A 51 -10.31 14.57 -6.55
CA PHE A 51 -11.13 13.36 -6.59
C PHE A 51 -12.20 13.40 -7.68
N ARG A 52 -12.83 14.55 -7.94
CA ARG A 52 -13.90 14.65 -8.95
C ARG A 52 -13.32 14.42 -10.33
N ALA A 53 -12.24 15.12 -10.64
CA ALA A 53 -11.51 14.92 -11.89
C ALA A 53 -11.00 13.48 -12.06
N PHE A 54 -10.52 12.87 -10.96
CA PHE A 54 -10.10 11.47 -10.97
C PHE A 54 -11.25 10.52 -11.29
N LYS A 55 -12.38 10.68 -10.60
CA LYS A 55 -13.58 9.88 -10.81
C LYS A 55 -14.09 9.99 -12.25
N ASP A 56 -14.12 11.20 -12.81
CA ASP A 56 -14.51 11.43 -14.21
C ASP A 56 -13.56 10.73 -15.20
N TYR A 57 -12.24 10.80 -14.95
CA TYR A 57 -11.24 10.06 -15.72
C TYR A 57 -11.45 8.54 -15.64
N LEU A 58 -11.66 8.00 -14.44
CA LEU A 58 -11.86 6.58 -14.23
C LEU A 58 -13.13 6.08 -14.91
N LEU A 59 -14.24 6.81 -14.80
CA LEU A 59 -15.50 6.47 -15.48
C LEU A 59 -15.33 6.46 -17.00
N LYS A 60 -14.63 7.44 -17.56
CA LYS A 60 -14.39 7.54 -19.01
C LYS A 60 -13.54 6.37 -19.54
N ASN A 61 -12.63 5.84 -18.73
CA ASN A 61 -11.66 4.81 -19.13
C ASN A 61 -11.92 3.45 -18.45
N VAL A 62 -13.10 3.24 -17.86
CA VAL A 62 -13.35 2.13 -16.93
C VAL A 62 -13.08 0.74 -17.54
N THR A 63 -13.30 0.60 -18.85
CA THR A 63 -13.05 -0.64 -19.60
C THR A 63 -11.57 -1.02 -19.72
N SER A 64 -10.66 -0.12 -19.34
CA SER A 64 -9.21 -0.36 -19.35
C SER A 64 -8.68 -0.88 -18.00
N PHE A 65 -9.55 -1.00 -16.99
CA PHE A 65 -9.17 -1.38 -15.63
C PHE A 65 -9.74 -2.74 -15.24
N PHE A 66 -9.25 -3.27 -14.13
CA PHE A 66 -9.69 -4.55 -13.59
C PHE A 66 -11.14 -4.47 -13.08
N ASP A 67 -11.80 -5.64 -13.06
CA ASP A 67 -13.14 -5.80 -12.49
C ASP A 67 -14.15 -4.71 -12.92
N VAL A 68 -14.25 -4.52 -14.25
CA VAL A 68 -14.95 -3.41 -14.91
C VAL A 68 -16.37 -3.21 -14.35
N ASP A 69 -17.11 -4.29 -14.16
CA ASP A 69 -18.51 -4.23 -13.72
C ASP A 69 -18.64 -3.69 -12.29
N ASN A 70 -17.82 -4.19 -11.36
CA ASN A 70 -17.87 -3.73 -9.97
C ASN A 70 -17.22 -2.36 -9.82
N LEU A 71 -16.14 -2.07 -10.55
CA LEU A 71 -15.50 -0.76 -10.56
C LEU A 71 -16.45 0.32 -11.09
N SER A 72 -17.19 0.06 -12.17
CA SER A 72 -18.18 0.99 -12.72
C SER A 72 -19.28 1.31 -11.71
N LYS A 73 -19.83 0.29 -11.06
CA LYS A 73 -20.89 0.48 -10.04
C LYS A 73 -20.36 1.21 -8.81
N TRP A 74 -19.15 0.87 -8.36
CA TRP A 74 -18.47 1.56 -7.27
C TRP A 74 -18.24 3.03 -7.59
N LEU A 75 -17.72 3.35 -8.79
CA LEU A 75 -17.52 4.73 -9.23
C LEU A 75 -18.81 5.54 -9.23
N LEU A 76 -19.96 4.95 -9.54
CA LEU A 76 -21.24 5.66 -9.49
C LEU A 76 -21.70 5.97 -8.06
N GLU A 77 -21.35 5.12 -7.09
CA GLU A 77 -21.79 5.24 -5.68
C GLU A 77 -20.79 6.00 -4.78
N VAL A 78 -19.49 5.95 -5.09
CA VAL A 78 -18.43 6.50 -4.22
C VAL A 78 -18.38 8.04 -4.23
N GLY A 79 -18.24 8.62 -3.05
CA GLY A 79 -17.96 10.04 -2.79
C GLY A 79 -16.56 10.26 -2.19
N SER A 80 -16.12 11.51 -2.13
CA SER A 80 -14.79 11.85 -1.56
C SER A 80 -14.68 11.60 -0.05
N ALA A 81 -15.82 11.54 0.64
CA ALA A 81 -15.90 11.19 2.05
C ALA A 81 -15.62 9.70 2.32
N ASP A 82 -15.61 8.85 1.29
CA ASP A 82 -15.39 7.40 1.41
C ASP A 82 -13.89 7.02 1.40
N LEU A 83 -13.01 7.97 1.75
CA LEU A 83 -11.59 7.71 1.89
C LEU A 83 -11.36 6.62 2.95
N SER A 84 -10.82 5.49 2.51
CA SER A 84 -10.73 4.27 3.31
C SER A 84 -9.45 4.23 4.15
N VAL A 85 -8.30 4.44 3.50
CA VAL A 85 -6.97 4.36 4.13
C VAL A 85 -6.07 5.46 3.55
N SER A 86 -5.20 6.01 4.38
CA SER A 86 -4.15 6.94 3.97
C SER A 86 -2.78 6.35 4.25
N TYR A 87 -1.91 6.32 3.23
CA TYR A 87 -0.53 5.90 3.32
C TYR A 87 0.36 7.15 3.30
N ASP A 88 1.08 7.43 4.40
CA ASP A 88 2.00 8.58 4.46
C ASP A 88 3.44 8.16 4.16
N PHE A 89 3.84 8.32 2.90
CA PHE A 89 5.19 7.98 2.47
C PHE A 89 6.23 8.90 3.12
N ASN A 90 5.85 10.10 3.58
CA ASN A 90 6.75 10.94 4.36
C ASN A 90 6.99 10.35 5.75
N ASN A 91 5.98 9.72 6.35
CA ASN A 91 6.16 9.07 7.64
C ASN A 91 7.16 7.92 7.54
N ILE A 92 7.06 7.11 6.49
CA ILE A 92 8.04 6.06 6.18
C ILE A 92 9.45 6.65 6.00
N ARG A 93 9.59 7.77 5.29
CA ARG A 93 10.89 8.46 5.16
C ARG A 93 11.42 9.00 6.49
N ARG A 94 10.55 9.47 7.39
CA ARG A 94 10.94 9.92 8.75
C ARG A 94 11.39 8.73 9.60
N PHE A 95 10.68 7.61 9.55
CA PHE A 95 11.08 6.37 10.20
C PHE A 95 12.50 5.98 9.81
N ILE A 96 12.77 5.88 8.50
CA ILE A 96 14.08 5.51 7.95
C ILE A 96 15.20 6.46 8.44
N LYS A 97 14.91 7.76 8.56
CA LYS A 97 15.92 8.77 8.93
C LYS A 97 16.17 8.88 10.43
N ASN A 98 15.13 8.72 11.24
CA ASN A 98 15.16 9.18 12.63
C ASN A 98 15.18 8.03 13.64
N LYS A 99 14.79 6.81 13.25
CA LYS A 99 14.68 5.68 14.18
C LYS A 99 15.94 4.82 14.14
N ASN A 100 16.45 4.49 15.31
CA ASN A 100 17.65 3.65 15.45
C ASN A 100 17.38 2.33 16.19
N LYS A 101 16.16 2.16 16.72
CA LYS A 101 15.67 0.95 17.36
C LYS A 101 14.18 0.80 17.09
N ILE A 102 13.71 -0.44 16.90
CA ILE A 102 12.28 -0.76 16.73
C ILE A 102 11.48 -0.45 18.00
N SER A 103 12.09 -0.63 19.17
CA SER A 103 11.46 -0.32 20.48
C SER A 103 11.03 1.13 20.63
N ASP A 104 11.61 2.05 19.84
CA ASP A 104 11.38 3.49 19.94
C ASP A 104 10.27 3.96 18.96
N VAL A 105 9.60 3.02 18.32
CA VAL A 105 8.63 3.25 17.23
C VAL A 105 7.24 2.96 17.78
N GLU A 106 6.32 3.90 17.58
CA GLU A 106 4.96 3.72 18.08
C GLU A 106 4.24 2.63 17.28
N LYS A 107 3.33 1.91 17.95
CA LYS A 107 2.53 0.83 17.33
C LYS A 107 1.88 1.27 16.01
N GLY A 108 1.33 2.49 15.97
CA GLY A 108 0.67 3.02 14.77
C GLY A 108 1.63 3.16 13.58
N GLU A 109 2.86 3.64 13.83
CA GLU A 109 3.90 3.79 12.81
C GLU A 109 4.38 2.42 12.29
N LEU A 110 4.47 1.41 13.17
CA LEU A 110 4.80 0.03 12.77
C LEU A 110 3.73 -0.60 11.87
N ILE A 111 2.45 -0.41 12.22
CA ILE A 111 1.32 -0.90 11.42
C ILE A 111 1.31 -0.21 10.06
N GLU A 112 1.51 1.11 10.01
CA GLU A 112 1.54 1.86 8.76
C GLU A 112 2.64 1.35 7.80
N ILE A 113 3.82 1.00 8.33
CA ILE A 113 4.89 0.42 7.51
C ILE A 113 4.47 -0.94 6.94
N VAL A 114 3.78 -1.78 7.72
CA VAL A 114 3.26 -3.07 7.20
C VAL A 114 2.19 -2.87 6.16
N ASP A 115 1.26 -1.94 6.37
CA ASP A 115 0.21 -1.62 5.39
C ASP A 115 0.83 -1.15 4.07
N PHE A 116 1.86 -0.30 4.14
CA PHE A 116 2.66 0.06 2.98
C PHE A 116 3.33 -1.15 2.30
N LEU A 117 3.95 -2.05 3.07
CA LEU A 117 4.60 -3.24 2.50
C LEU A 117 3.59 -4.17 1.82
N ASN A 118 2.35 -4.22 2.31
CA ASN A 118 1.27 -5.00 1.67
C ASN A 118 0.84 -4.36 0.35
N ILE A 119 0.62 -3.04 0.32
CA ILE A 119 0.27 -2.38 -0.94
C ILE A 119 1.40 -2.45 -1.97
N ALA A 120 2.66 -2.42 -1.51
CA ALA A 120 3.82 -2.59 -2.36
C ALA A 120 3.91 -4.02 -2.93
N LEU A 121 3.48 -5.04 -2.18
CA LEU A 121 3.40 -6.42 -2.65
C LEU A 121 2.32 -6.60 -3.70
N ASP A 122 1.13 -6.04 -3.49
CA ASP A 122 0.03 -6.08 -4.47
C ASP A 122 0.47 -5.40 -5.77
N TYR A 123 1.06 -4.21 -5.66
CA TYR A 123 1.64 -3.49 -6.80
C TYR A 123 2.69 -4.32 -7.52
N SER A 124 3.67 -4.86 -6.77
CA SER A 124 4.79 -5.65 -7.31
C SER A 124 4.32 -6.89 -8.05
N THR A 125 3.31 -7.57 -7.51
CA THR A 125 2.69 -8.75 -8.11
C THR A 125 1.94 -8.36 -9.38
N GLN A 126 1.19 -7.26 -9.36
CA GLN A 126 0.42 -6.80 -10.52
C GLN A 126 1.30 -6.38 -11.70
N ILE A 127 2.48 -5.82 -11.46
CA ILE A 127 3.42 -5.40 -12.51
C ILE A 127 4.53 -6.43 -12.78
N ASP A 128 4.45 -7.62 -12.18
CA ASP A 128 5.44 -8.70 -12.28
C ASP A 128 6.90 -8.23 -12.00
N SER A 129 7.08 -7.33 -11.03
CA SER A 129 8.41 -6.75 -10.74
C SER A 129 9.28 -7.72 -9.95
N MET A 130 10.17 -8.44 -10.63
CA MET A 130 11.15 -9.32 -9.99
C MET A 130 12.04 -8.57 -8.98
N TYR A 131 12.43 -7.33 -9.28
CA TYR A 131 13.24 -6.52 -8.38
C TYR A 131 12.48 -6.21 -7.08
N LEU A 132 11.26 -5.67 -7.18
CA LEU A 132 10.48 -5.27 -6.01
C LEU A 132 10.08 -6.50 -5.18
N ASN A 133 9.70 -7.60 -5.84
CA ASN A 133 9.49 -8.89 -5.20
C ASN A 133 10.74 -9.37 -4.46
N SER A 134 11.94 -9.21 -5.01
CA SER A 134 13.18 -9.59 -4.31
C SER A 134 13.39 -8.79 -3.03
N ARG A 135 13.11 -7.48 -3.04
CA ARG A 135 13.25 -6.61 -1.86
C ARG A 135 12.21 -6.93 -0.80
N LEU A 136 10.96 -7.18 -1.21
CA LEU A 136 9.85 -7.54 -0.31
C LEU A 136 10.06 -8.91 0.37
N ASN A 137 10.79 -9.81 -0.28
CA ASN A 137 11.15 -11.13 0.25
C ASN A 137 12.51 -11.15 0.98
N GLU A 138 13.15 -10.00 1.19
CA GLU A 138 14.37 -9.93 2.01
C GLU A 138 14.04 -10.31 3.46
N ARG A 139 14.95 -11.07 4.08
CA ARG A 139 14.77 -11.63 5.43
C ARG A 139 14.33 -10.58 6.46
N ASN A 140 14.93 -9.40 6.47
CA ASN A 140 14.58 -8.35 7.44
C ASN A 140 13.17 -7.77 7.20
N VAL A 141 12.72 -7.71 5.95
CA VAL A 141 11.36 -7.24 5.63
C VAL A 141 10.33 -8.26 6.12
N LEU A 142 10.59 -9.55 5.87
CA LEU A 142 9.73 -10.63 6.35
C LEU A 142 9.70 -10.70 7.88
N MET A 143 10.86 -10.62 8.55
CA MET A 143 10.94 -10.58 10.01
C MET A 143 10.16 -9.41 10.62
N PHE A 144 10.25 -8.22 10.01
CA PHE A 144 9.48 -7.05 10.44
C PHE A 144 7.97 -7.29 10.33
N LYS A 145 7.50 -7.82 9.18
CA LYS A 145 6.08 -8.17 8.99
C LYS A 145 5.62 -9.18 10.03
N ASP A 146 6.37 -10.27 10.22
CA ASP A 146 6.05 -11.30 11.21
C ASP A 146 5.96 -10.72 12.61
N TYR A 147 6.92 -9.86 13.00
CA TYR A 147 6.90 -9.20 14.30
C TYR A 147 5.64 -8.37 14.51
N VAL A 148 5.29 -7.50 13.55
CA VAL A 148 4.12 -6.63 13.67
C VAL A 148 2.82 -7.43 13.67
N TYR A 149 2.66 -8.41 12.77
CA TYR A 149 1.46 -9.23 12.72
C TYR A 149 1.23 -9.99 14.02
N ASN A 150 2.26 -10.65 14.54
CA ASN A 150 2.10 -11.49 15.72
C ASN A 150 1.88 -10.67 17.00
N ASN A 151 2.62 -9.57 17.18
CA ASN A 151 2.51 -8.74 18.39
C ASN A 151 1.29 -7.83 18.41
N PHE A 152 0.76 -7.43 17.25
CA PHE A 152 -0.25 -6.37 17.18
C PHE A 152 -1.56 -6.74 16.50
N MET A 153 -1.58 -7.80 15.69
CA MET A 153 -2.77 -8.19 14.91
C MET A 153 -3.33 -9.55 15.33
N TRP A 154 -2.47 -10.56 15.56
CA TRP A 154 -2.90 -11.94 15.80
C TRP A 154 -2.83 -12.38 17.27
N ASN A 155 -2.18 -11.61 18.15
CA ASN A 155 -2.03 -11.92 19.59
C ASN A 155 -1.53 -13.36 19.84
N SER A 156 -0.59 -13.83 19.02
CA SER A 156 0.05 -15.14 19.16
C SER A 156 1.17 -15.09 20.23
N ASP A 157 1.64 -16.26 20.69
CA ASP A 157 2.75 -16.37 21.66
C ASP A 157 4.02 -15.67 21.12
N SER A 158 4.27 -14.44 21.55
CA SER A 158 5.26 -13.52 20.95
C SER A 158 6.71 -13.85 21.30
N ASN A 159 6.95 -14.64 22.36
CA ASN A 159 8.28 -14.86 22.94
C ASN A 159 9.37 -15.31 21.95
N GLN A 160 9.04 -16.20 21.00
CA GLN A 160 10.03 -16.66 20.00
C GLN A 160 10.33 -15.61 18.93
N ILE A 161 9.37 -14.77 18.59
CA ILE A 161 9.52 -13.74 17.56
C ILE A 161 10.27 -12.55 18.12
N ASP A 162 9.98 -12.18 19.37
CA ASP A 162 10.67 -11.11 20.08
C ASP A 162 12.17 -11.43 20.22
N SER A 163 12.51 -12.65 20.62
CA SER A 163 13.92 -13.08 20.67
C SER A 163 14.63 -13.09 19.31
N ARG A 164 13.93 -13.41 18.21
CA ARG A 164 14.50 -13.33 16.85
C ARG A 164 14.72 -11.89 16.43
N MET A 165 13.79 -11.00 16.74
CA MET A 165 13.94 -9.57 16.48
C MET A 165 15.14 -8.98 17.23
N ASP A 166 15.31 -9.33 18.51
CA ASP A 166 16.44 -8.80 19.30
C ASP A 166 17.82 -9.27 18.82
N ASN A 167 17.91 -10.50 18.30
CA ASN A 167 19.20 -11.13 17.98
C ASN A 167 19.57 -11.09 16.49
N GLU A 168 18.60 -11.07 15.58
CA GLU A 168 18.84 -11.28 14.15
C GLU A 168 18.40 -10.11 13.27
N PHE A 169 17.51 -9.25 13.75
CA PHE A 169 16.98 -8.15 12.94
C PHE A 169 18.00 -7.02 12.80
N ASP A 170 18.37 -6.71 11.57
CA ASP A 170 19.21 -5.57 11.26
C ASP A 170 18.36 -4.41 10.75
N LEU A 171 18.10 -3.44 11.64
CA LEU A 171 17.31 -2.24 11.33
C LEU A 171 17.93 -1.42 10.20
N LYS A 172 19.26 -1.32 10.10
CA LYS A 172 19.91 -0.54 9.04
C LYS A 172 19.67 -1.19 7.69
N LYS A 173 19.79 -2.52 7.63
CA LYS A 173 19.47 -3.28 6.41
C LYS A 173 17.98 -3.21 6.08
N PHE A 174 17.09 -3.25 7.08
CA PHE A 174 15.65 -3.01 6.86
C PHE A 174 15.38 -1.61 6.29
N HIS A 175 16.01 -0.57 6.81
CA HIS A 175 15.90 0.80 6.31
C HIS A 175 16.30 0.93 4.84
N ILE A 176 17.39 0.26 4.43
CA ILE A 176 17.84 0.24 3.04
C ILE A 176 16.75 -0.38 2.15
N HIS A 177 16.26 -1.56 2.51
CA HIS A 177 15.22 -2.23 1.71
C HIS A 177 13.91 -1.45 1.68
N LEU A 178 13.51 -0.86 2.80
CA LEU A 178 12.29 -0.06 2.86
C LEU A 178 12.38 1.18 1.96
N LEU A 179 13.55 1.83 1.90
CA LEU A 179 13.81 2.93 0.98
C LEU A 179 13.77 2.47 -0.49
N GLU A 180 14.42 1.35 -0.81
CA GLU A 180 14.42 0.76 -2.15
C GLU A 180 13.00 0.40 -2.63
N ILE A 181 12.19 -0.18 -1.75
CA ILE A 181 10.78 -0.50 -2.03
C ILE A 181 10.00 0.79 -2.28
N LEU A 182 10.15 1.79 -1.40
CA LEU A 182 9.48 3.10 -1.51
C LEU A 182 9.80 3.81 -2.82
N ASP A 183 11.07 3.87 -3.20
CA ASP A 183 11.51 4.56 -4.42
C ASP A 183 11.15 3.76 -5.70
N SER A 184 10.77 2.49 -5.57
CA SER A 184 10.30 1.64 -6.67
C SER A 184 8.82 1.84 -7.01
N ILE A 185 8.01 2.34 -6.07
CA ILE A 185 6.61 2.67 -6.35
C ILE A 185 6.55 3.87 -7.28
N LYS A 186 5.97 3.68 -8.47
CA LYS A 186 5.81 4.74 -9.47
C LYS A 186 4.37 5.21 -9.52
N VAL A 187 4.18 6.53 -9.49
CA VAL A 187 2.89 7.18 -9.63
C VAL A 187 2.85 8.00 -10.90
N SER A 188 1.69 8.02 -11.55
CA SER A 188 1.35 8.89 -12.67
C SER A 188 0.29 9.88 -12.19
N LEU A 189 0.67 11.14 -12.07
CA LEU A 189 -0.28 12.19 -11.71
C LEU A 189 -1.11 12.56 -12.94
N LEU A 190 -2.44 12.51 -12.80
CA LEU A 190 -3.34 13.08 -13.78
C LEU A 190 -3.21 14.60 -13.74
N GLU A 191 -2.70 15.17 -14.83
CA GLU A 191 -2.79 16.60 -15.08
C GLU A 191 -4.21 16.86 -15.60
N VAL A 192 -5.00 17.59 -14.80
CA VAL A 192 -6.38 17.97 -15.13
C VAL A 192 -6.51 19.48 -15.12
#